data_AF-A0A0F9MSM9-F1
#
_entry.id   AF-A0A0F9MSM9-F1
#
_cell.length_a   1.000
_cell.length_b   1.000
_cell.length_c   1.000
_cell.angle_alpha   90.00
_cell.angle_beta   90.00
_cell.angle_gamma   90.00
#
_symmetry.space_group_name_H-M   'P 1'
#
loop_
_entity.id
_entity.type
_entity.pdbx_description
1 polymer ?
#
loop_
_entity_poly.entity_id
_entity_poly.type
_entity_poly.pdbx_seq_one_letter_code
_entity_poly.pdbx_strand_id
1 'polypeptide(L)'
;MYIKFGVDISRLNREIRRSLPLVSRLLNKHKCLAVISSTYEGNHDAGSLHYSNDAYDISATEPRYRPVFVEIKGKLGKKYDVVFKPTHIHIEYDPKQ
;
A
#
# COMPACT_ATOMS: atom_id res chain seq x y z
N MET A 1 0.19 0.54 12.14
CA MET A 1 1.05 0.68 10.94
C MET A 1 2.11 1.72 11.23
N TYR A 2 3.36 1.45 10.87
CA TYR A 2 4.50 2.36 11.06
C TYR A 2 4.98 2.92 9.73
N ILE A 3 5.88 3.90 9.76
CA ILE A 3 6.51 4.47 8.57
C ILE A 3 8.01 4.25 8.70
N LYS A 4 8.65 3.71 7.65
CA LYS A 4 10.10 3.52 7.62
C LYS A 4 10.80 4.87 7.65
N PHE A 5 11.93 4.98 8.35
CA PHE A 5 12.72 6.22 8.34
C PHE A 5 13.09 6.62 6.91
N GLY A 6 12.86 7.89 6.58
CA GLY A 6 13.08 8.45 5.24
C GLY A 6 11.93 8.27 4.24
N VAL A 7 10.82 7.64 4.63
CA VAL A 7 9.60 7.57 3.80
C VAL A 7 8.66 8.72 4.13
N ASP A 8 8.20 9.44 3.12
CA ASP A 8 7.38 10.64 3.21
C ASP A 8 5.97 10.44 2.61
N ILE A 9 5.01 10.20 3.50
CA ILE A 9 3.59 10.07 3.13
C ILE A 9 2.91 11.41 2.81
N SER A 10 3.57 12.55 3.03
CA SER A 10 2.98 13.88 2.88
C SER A 10 2.77 14.29 1.43
N ARG A 11 3.38 13.57 0.47
CA ARG A 11 3.20 13.80 -0.98
C ARG A 11 2.10 12.97 -1.61
N LEU A 12 1.65 11.91 -0.93
CA LEU A 12 0.60 11.03 -1.43
C LEU A 12 -0.64 11.84 -1.83
N ASN A 13 -1.14 11.61 -3.03
CA ASN A 13 -2.36 12.22 -3.52
C ASN A 13 -3.55 11.86 -2.62
N ARG A 14 -4.59 12.69 -2.66
CA ARG A 14 -5.72 12.61 -1.72
C ARG A 14 -6.38 11.23 -1.71
N GLU A 15 -6.59 10.64 -2.88
CA GLU A 15 -7.31 9.37 -3.01
C GLU A 15 -6.48 8.22 -2.43
N ILE A 16 -5.22 8.06 -2.84
CA ILE A 16 -4.35 7.04 -2.25
C ILE A 16 -4.13 7.25 -0.75
N ARG A 17 -3.99 8.49 -0.27
CA ARG A 17 -3.80 8.79 1.17
C ARG A 17 -5.01 8.36 2.01
N ARG A 18 -6.22 8.47 1.46
CA ARG A 18 -7.46 8.03 2.13
C ARG A 18 -7.54 6.52 2.33
N SER A 19 -6.74 5.72 1.63
CA SER A 19 -6.65 4.29 1.86
C SER A 19 -5.93 3.93 3.16
N LEU A 20 -5.00 4.78 3.64
CA LEU A 20 -4.11 4.47 4.77
C LEU A 20 -4.86 4.11 6.08
N PRO A 21 -5.90 4.85 6.51
CA PRO A 21 -6.62 4.51 7.74
C PRO A 21 -7.34 3.15 7.65
N LEU A 22 -7.91 2.83 6.48
CA LEU A 22 -8.57 1.55 6.24
C LEU A 22 -7.55 0.40 6.29
N VAL A 23 -6.43 0.53 5.57
CA VAL A 23 -5.37 -0.49 5.55
C VAL A 23 -4.79 -0.69 6.95
N SER A 24 -4.52 0.39 7.70
CA SER A 24 -4.06 0.31 9.09
C SER A 24 -5.05 -0.43 9.99
N ARG A 25 -6.35 -0.15 9.85
CA ARG A 25 -7.40 -0.83 10.63
C ARG A 25 -7.46 -2.33 10.32
N LEU A 26 -7.34 -2.70 9.04
CA LEU A 26 -7.35 -4.10 8.63
C LEU A 26 -6.11 -4.85 9.13
N LEU A 27 -4.92 -4.24 9.02
CA LEU A 27 -3.70 -4.78 9.61
C LEU A 27 -3.85 -5.03 11.11
N ASN A 28 -4.40 -4.06 11.86
CA ASN A 28 -4.64 -4.22 13.30
C ASN A 28 -5.66 -5.33 13.60
N LYS A 29 -6.76 -5.41 12.86
CA LYS A 29 -7.78 -6.48 12.99
C LYS A 29 -7.16 -7.87 12.83
N HIS A 30 -6.25 -8.02 11.87
CA HIS A 30 -5.54 -9.27 11.59
C HIS A 30 -4.28 -9.47 12.46
N LYS A 31 -4.03 -8.60 13.46
CA LYS A 31 -2.83 -8.62 14.31
C LYS A 31 -1.52 -8.65 13.49
N CYS A 32 -1.55 -8.00 12.34
CA CYS A 32 -0.45 -7.93 11.39
C CYS A 32 0.31 -6.62 11.59
N LEU A 33 1.58 -6.72 11.98
CA LEU A 33 2.48 -5.57 12.01
C LEU A 33 3.01 -5.30 10.60
N ALA A 34 2.89 -4.07 10.10
CA ALA A 34 3.49 -3.67 8.83
C ALA A 34 3.98 -2.22 8.88
N VAL A 35 4.95 -1.92 8.02
CA VAL A 35 5.60 -0.63 7.85
C VAL A 35 5.33 -0.15 6.43
N ILE A 36 4.97 1.12 6.24
CA ILE A 36 5.04 1.76 4.92
C ILE A 36 6.51 1.86 4.55
N SER A 37 6.92 1.04 3.58
CA SER A 37 8.32 0.85 3.20
C SER A 37 8.78 1.76 2.08
N SER A 38 7.84 2.24 1.26
CA SER A 38 8.11 3.19 0.17
C SER A 38 6.84 3.98 -0.20
N THR A 39 7.02 5.24 -0.61
CA THR A 39 6.03 6.02 -1.36
C THR A 39 6.62 6.42 -2.70
N TYR A 40 7.11 7.64 -2.90
CA TYR A 40 7.77 8.04 -4.15
C TYR A 40 9.28 7.77 -4.16
N GLU A 41 9.85 7.41 -3.01
CA GLU A 41 11.29 7.23 -2.84
C GLU A 41 11.80 5.95 -3.51
N GLY A 42 13.10 5.94 -3.84
CA GLY A 42 13.77 4.76 -4.39
C GLY A 42 13.57 4.59 -5.90
N ASN A 43 13.89 3.39 -6.38
CA ASN A 43 13.79 3.04 -7.79
C ASN A 43 12.54 2.20 -8.02
N HIS A 44 11.71 2.66 -8.95
CA HIS A 44 10.49 1.99 -9.42
C HIS A 44 10.54 1.79 -10.93
N ASP A 45 9.75 0.83 -11.42
CA ASP A 45 9.63 0.54 -12.85
C ASP A 45 9.14 1.75 -13.64
N ALA A 46 9.50 1.81 -14.93
CA ALA A 46 9.02 2.84 -15.83
C ALA A 46 7.48 2.82 -15.89
N GLY A 47 6.84 3.97 -15.68
CA GLY A 47 5.39 4.10 -15.63
C GLY A 47 4.76 3.77 -14.27
N SER A 48 5.55 3.47 -13.23
CA SER A 48 5.04 3.24 -11.89
C SER A 48 4.31 4.48 -11.31
N LEU A 49 3.18 4.25 -10.66
CA LEU A 49 2.40 5.29 -9.99
C LEU A 49 3.03 5.81 -8.70
N HIS A 50 4.11 5.20 -8.22
CA HIS A 50 4.95 5.77 -7.15
C HIS A 50 5.49 7.15 -7.54
N TYR A 51 5.94 7.32 -8.80
CA TYR A 51 6.44 8.60 -9.30
C TYR A 51 5.36 9.68 -9.45
N SER A 52 4.09 9.28 -9.50
CA SER A 52 2.92 10.17 -9.54
C SER A 52 2.34 10.46 -8.14
N ASN A 53 2.94 9.91 -7.08
CA ASN A 53 2.44 9.94 -5.69
C ASN A 53 1.08 9.25 -5.50
N ASP A 54 0.74 8.27 -6.35
CA ASP A 54 -0.50 7.50 -6.30
C ASP A 54 -0.29 6.05 -5.84
N ALA A 55 0.89 5.72 -5.32
CA ALA A 55 1.18 4.38 -4.79
C ALA A 55 2.01 4.40 -3.49
N TYR A 56 1.88 3.33 -2.71
CA TYR A 56 2.73 3.03 -1.56
C TYR A 56 2.87 1.53 -1.35
N ASP A 57 3.97 1.16 -0.68
CA ASP A 57 4.28 -0.23 -0.35
C ASP A 57 4.20 -0.44 1.16
N ILE A 58 3.71 -1.61 1.57
CA ILE A 58 3.79 -2.07 2.97
C ILE A 58 4.60 -3.37 3.09
N SER A 59 5.42 -3.45 4.15
CA SER A 59 6.30 -4.57 4.46
C SER A 59 5.53 -5.83 4.94
N ALA A 60 4.78 -6.46 4.04
CA ALA A 60 3.86 -7.56 4.34
C ALA A 60 4.06 -8.73 3.37
N THR A 61 5.10 -9.54 3.60
CA THR A 61 5.58 -10.56 2.64
C THR A 61 5.27 -11.99 3.03
N GLU A 62 5.11 -12.25 4.32
CA GLU A 62 4.93 -13.59 4.82
C GLU A 62 3.54 -14.15 4.47
N PRO A 63 3.37 -15.48 4.37
CA PRO A 63 2.06 -16.11 4.12
C PRO A 63 0.96 -15.68 5.08
N ARG A 64 1.30 -15.33 6.33
CA ARG A 64 0.35 -14.81 7.34
C ARG A 64 -0.35 -13.51 6.91
N TYR A 65 0.20 -12.76 5.96
CA TYR A 65 -0.41 -11.53 5.45
C TYR A 65 -1.40 -11.77 4.31
N ARG A 66 -1.52 -13.01 3.79
CA ARG A 66 -2.49 -13.31 2.71
C ARG A 66 -3.95 -13.02 3.10
N PRO A 67 -4.45 -13.38 4.30
CA PRO A 67 -5.81 -13.05 4.70
C PRO A 67 -6.08 -11.54 4.71
N VAL A 68 -5.17 -10.75 5.28
CA VAL A 68 -5.31 -9.29 5.31
C VAL A 68 -5.16 -8.67 3.92
N PHE A 69 -4.29 -9.21 3.06
CA PHE A 69 -4.18 -8.81 1.65
C PHE A 69 -5.51 -8.98 0.90
N VAL A 70 -6.15 -10.15 1.02
CA VAL A 70 -7.44 -10.40 0.37
C VAL A 70 -8.51 -9.44 0.89
N GLU A 71 -8.55 -9.18 2.20
CA GLU A 71 -9.50 -8.22 2.77
C GLU A 71 -9.20 -6.77 2.32
N ILE A 72 -7.93 -6.34 2.27
CA ILE A 72 -7.53 -5.03 1.77
C ILE A 72 -8.00 -4.85 0.32
N LYS A 73 -7.66 -5.81 -0.56
CA LYS A 73 -8.04 -5.78 -1.97
C LYS A 73 -9.56 -5.70 -2.15
N GLY A 74 -10.31 -6.50 -1.38
CA GLY A 74 -11.78 -6.47 -1.43
C GLY A 74 -12.38 -5.16 -0.91
N LYS A 75 -11.81 -4.55 0.13
CA LYS A 75 -12.36 -3.35 0.78
C LYS A 75 -11.99 -2.04 0.09
N LEU A 76 -10.81 -1.94 -0.52
CA LEU A 76 -10.44 -0.76 -1.32
C LEU A 76 -11.24 -0.70 -2.63
N GLY A 77 -11.58 -1.86 -3.18
CA GLY A 77 -12.43 -1.96 -4.36
C GLY A 77 -11.69 -1.61 -5.65
N LYS A 78 -12.46 -1.46 -6.74
CA LYS A 78 -11.95 -1.48 -8.12
C LYS A 78 -11.11 -0.26 -8.55
N LYS A 79 -11.09 0.81 -7.75
CA LYS A 79 -10.27 2.01 -8.04
C LYS A 79 -8.82 1.87 -7.60
N TYR A 80 -8.50 0.76 -6.93
CA TYR A 80 -7.18 0.50 -6.41
C TYR A 80 -6.68 -0.82 -6.96
N ASP A 81 -5.44 -0.84 -7.41
CA ASP A 81 -4.72 -2.06 -7.71
C ASP A 81 -3.88 -2.45 -6.50
N VAL A 82 -4.13 -3.67 -5.99
CA VAL A 82 -3.48 -4.22 -4.79
C VAL A 82 -2.80 -5.50 -5.19
N VAL A 83 -1.46 -5.50 -5.13
CA VAL A 83 -0.61 -6.59 -5.64
C VAL A 83 0.27 -7.13 -4.51
N PHE A 84 0.20 -8.44 -4.29
CA PHE A 84 1.07 -9.14 -3.34
C PHE A 84 2.39 -9.46 -4.05
N LYS A 85 3.44 -8.66 -3.82
CA LYS A 85 4.78 -8.88 -4.36
C LYS A 85 5.59 -9.77 -3.40
N PRO A 86 6.72 -10.35 -3.83
CA PRO A 86 7.56 -11.17 -2.96
C PRO A 86 8.12 -10.40 -1.75
N THR A 87 8.34 -9.09 -1.89
CA THR A 87 9.01 -8.24 -0.88
C THR A 87 8.11 -7.22 -0.19
N HIS A 88 6.86 -7.05 -0.63
CA HIS A 88 5.88 -6.13 -0.04
C HIS A 88 4.47 -6.39 -0.60
N ILE A 89 3.45 -5.74 -0.02
CA ILE A 89 2.18 -5.52 -0.71
C ILE A 89 2.24 -4.12 -1.32
N HIS A 90 2.07 -4.05 -2.62
CA HIS A 90 1.99 -2.82 -3.39
C HIS A 90 0.53 -2.37 -3.51
N ILE A 91 0.25 -1.10 -3.26
CA ILE A 91 -1.08 -0.51 -3.31
C ILE A 91 -1.00 0.78 -4.12
N GLU A 92 -1.75 0.85 -5.21
CA GLU A 92 -1.83 2.02 -6.07
C GLU A 92 -3.28 2.43 -6.35
N TYR A 93 -3.50 3.73 -6.56
CA TYR A 93 -4.77 4.29 -7.00
C TYR A 93 -4.75 4.42 -8.51
N ASP A 94 -5.41 3.48 -9.19
CA ASP A 94 -5.57 3.44 -10.64
C ASP A 94 -7.05 3.23 -10.99
N PRO A 95 -7.85 4.31 -11.02
CA PRO A 95 -9.26 4.21 -11.37
C PRO A 95 -9.39 3.86 -12.85
N LYS A 96 -9.69 2.60 -13.13
CA LYS A 96 -10.01 2.13 -14.48
C LYS A 96 -11.25 2.86 -14.98
N GLN A 97 -11.15 3.39 -16.20
CA GLN A 97 -12.26 4.02 -16.91
C GLN A 97 -13.38 3.00 -17.19
#